data_AF-A0A1J8QBZ9-F1
#
_entry.id   AF-A0A1J8QBZ9-F1
#
_cell.length_a   1.000
_cell.length_b   1.000
_cell.length_c   1.000
_cell.angle_alpha   90.00
_cell.angle_beta   90.00
_cell.angle_gamma   90.00
#
_symmetry.space_group_name_H-M   'P 1'
#
loop_
_entity.id
_entity.type
_entity.pdbx_description
1 polymer ?
#
loop_
_entity_poly.entity_id
_entity_poly.type
_entity_poly.pdbx_seq_one_letter_code
_entity_poly.pdbx_strand_id
1 'polypeptide(L)'
;MAADPFPQRLPTLDQLGVTDFSNVSPSKVATEWLNAFSAAVTQIDAEAVVDLFLEDGFWKDIIALTWDLRTFEGRKDITKLLDARLAATGLREIRLLEEPLREPVLQKMFPDLAWVRFCFGFTTKHGNGTGVVYLVPLPDSKWKAYSLLTCLDSLTEFPERVGPLRNQKADHGIWEENRRQEIEFTADDPTVLVIGAGQAGLTIGARLKYLGIPTLIVDKKPRVGDN
;
A
#
# COMPACT_ATOMS: atom_id res chain seq x y z
N MET A 1 -14.57 2.28 36.30
CA MET A 1 -13.57 1.37 35.70
C MET A 1 -12.95 2.11 34.54
N ALA A 2 -11.64 2.39 34.56
CA ALA A 2 -10.97 2.98 33.40
C ALA A 2 -11.05 1.95 32.26
N ALA A 3 -11.54 2.35 31.10
CA ALA A 3 -11.51 1.51 29.91
C ALA A 3 -10.05 1.19 29.58
N ASP A 4 -9.78 -0.06 29.21
CA ASP A 4 -8.45 -0.50 28.74
C ASP A 4 -8.00 0.44 27.61
N PRO A 5 -6.83 1.10 27.73
CA PRO A 5 -6.32 1.98 26.68
C PRO A 5 -5.98 1.23 25.39
N PHE A 6 -5.87 -0.10 25.42
CA PHE A 6 -5.61 -0.95 24.25
C PHE A 6 -6.68 -2.04 24.13
N PRO A 7 -7.91 -1.69 23.72
CA PRO A 7 -9.00 -2.66 23.63
C PRO A 7 -8.77 -3.71 22.53
N GLN A 8 -7.81 -3.49 21.63
CA GLN A 8 -7.52 -4.41 20.53
C GLN A 8 -6.98 -5.74 21.04
N ARG A 9 -7.55 -6.83 20.53
CA ARG A 9 -7.10 -8.19 20.82
C ARG A 9 -6.62 -8.84 19.54
N LEU A 10 -5.60 -9.68 19.67
CA LEU A 10 -5.21 -10.53 18.56
C LEU A 10 -6.34 -11.54 18.28
N PRO A 11 -6.62 -11.82 17.00
CA PRO A 11 -7.67 -12.75 16.60
C PRO A 11 -7.16 -14.19 16.78
N THR A 12 -7.01 -14.62 18.04
CA THR A 12 -6.50 -15.96 18.35
C THR A 12 -7.55 -17.02 18.04
N LEU A 13 -7.14 -18.23 17.72
CA LEU A 13 -8.06 -19.29 17.31
C LEU A 13 -9.06 -19.62 18.42
N ASP A 14 -8.62 -19.61 19.67
CA ASP A 14 -9.48 -19.74 20.85
C ASP A 14 -10.57 -18.64 20.91
N GLN A 15 -10.21 -17.37 20.67
CA GLN A 15 -11.17 -16.26 20.64
C GLN A 15 -12.15 -16.36 19.46
N LEU A 16 -11.66 -16.86 18.32
CA LEU A 16 -12.45 -17.07 17.11
C LEU A 16 -13.29 -18.35 17.18
N GLY A 17 -13.11 -19.20 18.19
CA GLY A 17 -13.81 -20.48 18.32
C GLY A 17 -13.40 -21.51 17.27
N VAL A 18 -12.18 -21.42 16.75
CA VAL A 18 -11.64 -22.30 15.70
C VAL A 18 -10.78 -23.39 16.33
N THR A 19 -11.27 -24.62 16.31
CA THR A 19 -10.56 -25.78 16.89
C THR A 19 -9.84 -26.64 15.84
N ASP A 20 -10.29 -26.59 14.58
CA ASP A 20 -9.70 -27.29 13.47
C ASP A 20 -9.64 -26.39 12.22
N PHE A 21 -8.43 -26.28 11.67
CA PHE A 21 -8.15 -25.64 10.39
C PHE A 21 -7.07 -26.43 9.65
N SER A 22 -7.07 -27.76 9.84
CA SER A 22 -6.31 -28.69 9.03
C SER A 22 -6.85 -28.69 7.59
N ASN A 23 -5.98 -28.92 6.61
CA ASN A 23 -6.32 -28.95 5.18
C ASN A 23 -6.76 -27.62 4.54
N VAL A 24 -6.22 -26.49 5.00
CA VAL A 24 -6.42 -25.19 4.34
C VAL A 24 -5.59 -25.11 3.06
N SER A 25 -6.25 -24.81 1.93
CA SER A 25 -5.58 -24.38 0.70
C SER A 25 -5.51 -22.85 0.67
N PRO A 26 -4.34 -22.22 0.87
CA PRO A 26 -4.21 -20.76 0.91
C PRO A 26 -4.69 -20.12 -0.39
N SER A 27 -4.35 -20.71 -1.54
CA SER A 27 -4.74 -20.19 -2.85
C SER A 27 -6.25 -20.21 -3.07
N LYS A 28 -6.93 -21.27 -2.62
CA LYS A 28 -8.39 -21.36 -2.71
C LYS A 28 -9.06 -20.29 -1.85
N VAL A 29 -8.65 -20.19 -0.57
CA VAL A 29 -9.18 -19.19 0.38
C VAL A 29 -8.97 -17.76 -0.14
N ALA A 30 -7.76 -17.45 -0.61
CA ALA A 30 -7.44 -16.13 -1.15
C ALA A 30 -8.29 -15.81 -2.39
N THR A 31 -8.45 -16.76 -3.31
CA THR A 31 -9.23 -16.57 -4.53
C THR A 31 -10.72 -16.35 -4.23
N GLU A 32 -11.30 -17.15 -3.34
CA GLU A 32 -12.71 -17.02 -2.96
C GLU A 32 -13.00 -15.66 -2.32
N TRP A 33 -12.16 -15.25 -1.35
CA TRP A 33 -12.31 -13.94 -0.70
C TRP A 33 -12.08 -12.80 -1.69
N LEU A 34 -11.04 -12.86 -2.53
CA LEU A 34 -10.71 -11.79 -3.46
C LEU A 34 -11.78 -11.62 -4.54
N ASN A 35 -12.40 -12.71 -5.00
CA ASN A 35 -13.52 -12.65 -5.93
C ASN A 35 -14.73 -11.95 -5.31
N ALA A 36 -15.07 -12.27 -4.06
CA ALA A 36 -16.15 -11.59 -3.34
C ALA A 36 -15.85 -10.09 -3.15
N PHE A 37 -14.62 -9.76 -2.75
CA PHE A 37 -14.16 -8.38 -2.60
C PHE A 37 -14.23 -7.61 -3.92
N SER A 38 -13.72 -8.21 -5.00
CA SER A 38 -13.73 -7.62 -6.35
C SER A 38 -15.15 -7.37 -6.86
N ALA A 39 -16.07 -8.31 -6.63
CA ALA A 39 -17.48 -8.15 -6.99
C ALA A 39 -18.14 -7.00 -6.21
N ALA A 40 -17.96 -6.94 -4.89
CA ALA A 40 -18.52 -5.89 -4.04
C ALA A 40 -17.96 -4.50 -4.39
N VAL A 41 -16.65 -4.39 -4.62
CA VAL A 41 -16.00 -3.15 -5.09
C VAL A 41 -16.57 -2.70 -6.44
N THR A 42 -16.74 -3.64 -7.39
CA THR A 42 -17.26 -3.33 -8.73
C THR A 42 -18.70 -2.82 -8.67
N GLN A 43 -19.50 -3.34 -7.74
CA GLN A 43 -20.88 -2.94 -7.52
C GLN A 43 -21.01 -1.66 -6.67
N ILE A 44 -19.89 -1.13 -6.15
CA ILE A 44 -19.87 0.00 -5.21
C ILE A 44 -20.70 -0.34 -3.96
N ASP A 45 -20.64 -1.60 -3.51
CA ASP A 45 -21.40 -2.10 -2.37
C ASP A 45 -20.53 -2.09 -1.12
N ALA A 46 -20.62 -1.00 -0.35
CA ALA A 46 -19.86 -0.83 0.88
C ALA A 46 -20.23 -1.88 1.94
N GLU A 47 -21.50 -2.29 2.02
CA GLU A 47 -21.97 -3.26 3.00
C GLU A 47 -21.38 -4.66 2.70
N ALA A 48 -21.43 -5.08 1.43
CA ALA A 48 -20.84 -6.34 1.01
C ALA A 48 -19.31 -6.37 1.20
N VAL A 49 -18.60 -5.26 0.97
CA VAL A 49 -17.16 -5.17 1.27
C VAL A 49 -16.91 -5.30 2.77
N VAL A 50 -17.67 -4.58 3.60
CA VAL A 50 -17.50 -4.55 5.06
C VAL A 50 -17.80 -5.90 5.69
N ASP A 51 -18.76 -6.68 5.15
CA ASP A 51 -19.05 -8.00 5.68
C ASP A 51 -17.92 -9.03 5.41
N LEU A 52 -16.96 -8.72 4.54
CA LEU A 52 -15.74 -9.52 4.36
C LEU A 52 -14.70 -9.31 5.48
N PHE A 53 -14.92 -8.37 6.39
CA PHE A 53 -14.03 -8.06 7.51
C PHE A 53 -14.53 -8.64 8.84
N LEU A 54 -13.61 -8.89 9.76
CA LEU A 54 -13.96 -9.02 11.17
C LEU A 54 -14.63 -7.74 11.70
N GLU A 55 -15.36 -7.85 12.81
CA GLU A 55 -16.04 -6.70 13.43
C GLU A 55 -15.04 -5.59 13.78
N ASP A 56 -13.89 -5.99 14.31
CA ASP A 56 -12.72 -5.20 14.70
C ASP A 56 -11.58 -5.24 13.67
N GLY A 57 -11.90 -5.55 12.40
CA GLY A 57 -10.91 -5.59 11.32
C GLY A 57 -10.36 -4.21 10.96
N PHE A 58 -9.19 -4.18 10.31
CA PHE A 58 -8.49 -2.94 9.95
C PHE A 58 -8.39 -2.76 8.44
N TRP A 59 -8.55 -1.51 7.99
CA TRP A 59 -8.11 -1.10 6.64
C TRP A 59 -7.04 -0.02 6.76
N LYS A 60 -5.82 -0.33 6.33
CA LYS A 60 -4.74 0.65 6.21
C LYS A 60 -4.62 1.14 4.77
N ASP A 61 -4.91 2.41 4.55
CA ASP A 61 -4.74 3.06 3.26
C ASP A 61 -3.44 3.86 3.23
N ILE A 62 -2.58 3.49 2.27
CA ILE A 62 -1.37 4.22 1.90
C ILE A 62 -1.69 4.89 0.57
N ILE A 63 -2.28 6.08 0.66
CA ILE A 63 -2.57 7.01 -0.45
C ILE A 63 -3.42 6.47 -1.62
N ALA A 64 -3.94 5.23 -1.57
CA ALA A 64 -4.66 4.63 -2.69
C ALA A 64 -6.11 5.12 -2.79
N LEU A 65 -6.81 5.24 -1.66
CA LEU A 65 -8.20 5.68 -1.62
C LEU A 65 -8.33 7.14 -1.17
N THR A 66 -7.50 7.54 -0.20
CA THR A 66 -7.67 8.79 0.55
C THR A 66 -6.67 9.88 0.19
N TRP A 67 -5.61 9.55 -0.57
CA TRP A 67 -4.43 10.40 -0.77
C TRP A 67 -3.72 10.79 0.54
N ASP A 68 -3.89 9.99 1.58
CA ASP A 68 -3.32 10.20 2.91
C ASP A 68 -2.85 8.85 3.50
N LEU A 69 -2.10 8.88 4.60
CA LEU A 69 -1.70 7.71 5.36
C LEU A 69 -2.68 7.49 6.51
N ARG A 70 -3.66 6.59 6.31
CA ARG A 70 -4.74 6.39 7.29
C ARG A 70 -4.95 4.93 7.64
N THR A 71 -5.40 4.71 8.87
CA THR A 71 -5.88 3.40 9.34
C THR A 71 -7.32 3.57 9.81
N PHE A 72 -8.21 2.72 9.31
CA PHE A 72 -9.62 2.67 9.67
C PHE A 72 -9.84 1.39 10.47
N GLU A 73 -10.42 1.53 11.66
CA GLU A 73 -10.61 0.44 12.62
C GLU A 73 -12.10 0.08 12.72
N GLY A 74 -12.39 -1.19 12.51
CA GLY A 74 -13.71 -1.76 12.57
C GLY A 74 -14.62 -1.42 11.38
N ARG A 75 -15.70 -2.19 11.28
CA ARG A 75 -16.65 -2.12 10.17
C ARG A 75 -17.24 -0.73 9.95
N LYS A 76 -17.52 0.00 11.03
CA LYS A 76 -18.12 1.34 10.98
C LYS A 76 -17.25 2.36 10.26
N ASP A 77 -15.96 2.41 10.56
CA ASP A 77 -15.05 3.39 9.96
C ASP A 77 -14.63 2.98 8.55
N ILE A 78 -14.54 1.68 8.29
CA ILE A 78 -14.39 1.14 6.92
C ILE A 78 -15.60 1.51 6.06
N THR A 79 -16.83 1.39 6.57
CA THR A 79 -18.04 1.80 5.84
C THR A 79 -17.97 3.28 5.43
N LYS A 80 -17.62 4.18 6.37
CA LYS A 80 -17.46 5.61 6.06
C LYS A 80 -16.39 5.88 5.02
N LEU A 81 -15.26 5.16 5.06
CA LEU A 81 -14.23 5.25 4.04
C LEU A 81 -14.81 4.91 2.67
N LEU A 82 -15.52 3.79 2.57
CA LEU A 82 -16.07 3.29 1.32
C LEU A 82 -17.15 4.21 0.76
N ASP A 83 -18.09 4.66 1.60
CA ASP A 83 -19.12 5.63 1.22
C ASP A 83 -18.51 6.91 0.64
N ALA A 84 -17.40 7.36 1.22
CA ALA A 84 -16.73 8.59 0.78
C ALA A 84 -15.83 8.40 -0.46
N ARG A 85 -15.20 7.22 -0.62
CA ARG A 85 -14.07 7.05 -1.55
C ARG A 85 -14.25 5.97 -2.60
N LEU A 86 -15.04 4.92 -2.39
CA LEU A 86 -15.08 3.75 -3.28
C LEU A 86 -15.36 4.13 -4.74
N ALA A 87 -16.45 4.88 -4.98
CA ALA A 87 -16.81 5.37 -6.32
C ALA A 87 -15.82 6.40 -6.88
N ALA A 88 -15.28 7.25 -6.01
CA ALA A 88 -14.36 8.32 -6.40
C ALA A 88 -13.00 7.74 -6.84
N THR A 89 -12.47 6.75 -6.13
CA THR A 89 -11.19 6.08 -6.41
C THR A 89 -11.26 5.25 -7.68
N GLY A 90 -12.40 4.59 -7.95
CA GLY A 90 -12.58 3.75 -9.14
C GLY A 90 -11.66 2.53 -9.14
N LEU A 91 -11.61 1.82 -8.00
CA LEU A 91 -10.83 0.61 -7.81
C LEU A 91 -11.30 -0.49 -8.77
N ARG A 92 -10.39 -1.05 -9.56
CA ARG A 92 -10.71 -2.04 -10.61
C ARG A 92 -9.51 -2.94 -10.94
N GLU A 93 -9.71 -3.88 -11.85
CA GLU A 93 -8.66 -4.81 -12.34
C GLU A 93 -7.94 -5.55 -11.20
N ILE A 94 -8.72 -5.90 -10.17
CA ILE A 94 -8.24 -6.62 -8.99
C ILE A 94 -7.83 -8.03 -9.40
N ARG A 95 -6.57 -8.39 -9.14
CA ARG A 95 -6.02 -9.71 -9.47
C ARG A 95 -5.11 -10.22 -8.38
N LEU A 96 -5.18 -11.51 -8.10
CA LEU A 96 -4.28 -12.17 -7.16
C LEU A 96 -2.83 -12.11 -7.69
N LEU A 97 -1.87 -11.89 -6.80
CA LEU A 97 -0.45 -11.97 -7.11
C LEU A 97 0.09 -13.36 -6.75
N GLU A 98 0.89 -13.93 -7.62
CA GLU A 98 1.41 -15.30 -7.52
C GLU A 98 2.94 -15.37 -7.56
N GLU A 99 3.61 -14.24 -7.75
CA GLU A 99 5.07 -14.18 -7.70
C GLU A 99 5.61 -14.46 -6.29
N PRO A 100 6.84 -14.99 -6.17
CA PRO A 100 7.43 -15.35 -4.87
C PRO A 100 7.38 -14.21 -3.85
N LEU A 101 7.12 -14.58 -2.59
CA LEU A 101 6.88 -13.69 -1.44
C LEU A 101 5.55 -12.92 -1.47
N ARG A 102 4.74 -13.05 -2.52
CA ARG A 102 3.44 -12.37 -2.67
C ARG A 102 2.28 -13.34 -2.87
N GLU A 103 2.58 -14.58 -3.22
CA GLU A 103 1.63 -15.68 -3.32
C GLU A 103 0.87 -15.91 -2.01
N PRO A 104 -0.34 -16.49 -2.08
CA PRO A 104 -1.09 -16.90 -0.90
C PRO A 104 -0.33 -17.89 -0.04
N VAL A 105 -0.23 -17.61 1.27
CA VAL A 105 0.48 -18.46 2.23
C VAL A 105 -0.28 -18.52 3.55
N LEU A 106 -0.42 -19.73 4.09
CA LEU A 106 -0.84 -19.91 5.48
C LEU A 106 0.36 -19.68 6.38
N GLN A 107 0.26 -18.72 7.29
CA GLN A 107 1.30 -18.44 8.28
C GLN A 107 0.75 -18.73 9.68
N LYS A 108 1.55 -19.43 10.48
CA LYS A 108 1.33 -19.62 11.92
C LYS A 108 2.43 -18.87 12.65
N MET A 109 2.08 -17.74 13.27
CA MET A 109 3.05 -16.99 14.07
C MET A 109 3.17 -17.56 15.49
N PHE A 110 2.05 -18.06 16.02
CA PHE A 110 1.96 -18.70 17.33
C PHE A 110 1.05 -19.93 17.22
N PRO A 111 1.08 -20.86 18.19
CA PRO A 111 0.19 -22.03 18.18
C PRO A 111 -1.30 -21.68 18.05
N ASP A 112 -1.72 -20.57 18.69
CA ASP A 112 -3.09 -20.06 18.72
C ASP A 112 -3.31 -18.87 17.76
N LEU A 113 -2.44 -18.66 16.77
CA LEU A 113 -2.61 -17.58 15.79
C LEU A 113 -2.16 -18.00 14.39
N ALA A 114 -3.14 -18.05 13.48
CA ALA A 114 -2.92 -18.40 12.09
C ALA A 114 -3.69 -17.46 11.16
N TRP A 115 -3.09 -17.14 10.02
CA TRP A 115 -3.75 -16.38 8.96
C TRP A 115 -3.32 -16.84 7.57
N VAL A 116 -4.20 -16.64 6.60
CA VAL A 116 -3.83 -16.68 5.18
C VAL A 116 -3.45 -15.26 4.76
N ARG A 117 -2.17 -15.06 4.42
CA ARG A 117 -1.66 -13.81 3.85
C ARG A 117 -1.58 -13.95 2.34
N PHE A 118 -2.06 -12.97 1.60
CA PHE A 118 -1.83 -12.85 0.16
C PHE A 118 -1.74 -11.40 -0.28
N CYS A 119 -1.20 -11.18 -1.48
CA CYS A 119 -1.17 -9.87 -2.11
C CYS A 119 -2.05 -9.88 -3.36
N PHE A 120 -2.57 -8.72 -3.74
CA PHE A 120 -3.31 -8.54 -4.99
C PHE A 120 -2.89 -7.22 -5.66
N GLY A 121 -2.89 -7.18 -6.98
CA GLY A 121 -2.72 -5.95 -7.75
C GLY A 121 -4.09 -5.35 -8.08
N PHE A 122 -4.15 -4.03 -8.21
CA PHE A 122 -5.33 -3.29 -8.64
C PHE A 122 -4.95 -2.02 -9.39
N THR A 123 -5.93 -1.41 -10.05
CA THR A 123 -5.81 -0.07 -10.62
C THR A 123 -6.88 0.87 -10.05
N THR A 124 -6.56 2.16 -10.05
CA THR A 124 -7.47 3.26 -9.68
C THR A 124 -7.62 4.19 -10.88
N LYS A 125 -8.38 5.28 -10.74
CA LYS A 125 -8.40 6.35 -11.76
C LYS A 125 -7.02 6.99 -11.99
N HIS A 126 -6.11 6.94 -11.02
CA HIS A 126 -4.86 7.68 -11.07
C HIS A 126 -3.61 6.81 -11.29
N GLY A 127 -3.70 5.51 -11.01
CA GLY A 127 -2.49 4.71 -10.89
C GLY A 127 -2.70 3.25 -10.59
N ASN A 128 -1.58 2.53 -10.47
CA ASN A 128 -1.54 1.13 -10.09
C ASN A 128 -1.22 1.01 -8.61
N GLY A 129 -1.82 0.02 -7.96
CA GLY A 129 -1.59 -0.24 -6.55
C GLY A 129 -1.52 -1.72 -6.23
N THR A 130 -1.03 -1.98 -5.03
CA THR A 130 -0.94 -3.32 -4.43
C THR A 130 -1.70 -3.33 -3.13
N GLY A 131 -2.44 -4.41 -2.90
CA GLY A 131 -3.09 -4.70 -1.65
C GLY A 131 -2.46 -5.91 -0.96
N VAL A 132 -2.53 -5.91 0.38
CA VAL A 132 -2.10 -7.05 1.21
C VAL A 132 -3.23 -7.37 2.18
N VAL A 133 -3.61 -8.64 2.24
CA VAL A 133 -4.71 -9.10 3.10
C VAL A 133 -4.21 -10.14 4.07
N TYR A 134 -4.69 -10.05 5.31
CA TYR A 134 -4.54 -11.08 6.34
C TYR A 134 -5.93 -11.60 6.70
N LEU A 135 -6.24 -12.81 6.22
CA LEU A 135 -7.48 -13.49 6.56
C LEU A 135 -7.28 -14.39 7.77
N VAL A 136 -8.23 -14.37 8.68
CA VAL A 136 -8.27 -15.28 9.82
C VAL A 136 -9.44 -16.26 9.66
N PRO A 137 -9.30 -17.50 10.16
CA PRO A 137 -10.36 -18.47 10.08
C PRO A 137 -11.49 -18.11 11.03
N LEU A 138 -12.70 -18.52 10.67
CA LEU A 138 -13.88 -18.50 11.51
C LEU A 138 -14.46 -19.92 11.59
N PRO A 139 -15.40 -20.17 12.52
CA PRO A 139 -16.20 -21.39 12.50
C PRO A 139 -16.84 -21.62 11.11
N ASP A 140 -17.17 -22.87 10.81
CA ASP A 140 -17.74 -23.28 9.52
C ASP A 140 -16.81 -23.07 8.31
N SER A 141 -15.49 -23.07 8.53
CA SER A 141 -14.48 -22.92 7.48
C SER A 141 -14.57 -21.60 6.70
N LYS A 142 -15.18 -20.57 7.29
CA LYS A 142 -15.24 -19.22 6.71
C LYS A 142 -13.96 -18.46 7.01
N TRP A 143 -13.69 -17.44 6.20
CA TRP A 143 -12.51 -16.58 6.35
C TRP A 143 -12.93 -15.12 6.22
N LYS A 144 -12.46 -14.29 7.15
CA LYS A 144 -12.67 -12.84 7.10
C LYS A 144 -11.35 -12.10 7.27
N ALA A 145 -11.29 -10.90 6.71
CA ALA A 145 -10.14 -10.03 6.84
C ALA A 145 -10.03 -9.50 8.26
N TYR A 146 -8.92 -9.84 8.91
CA TYR A 146 -8.47 -9.13 10.10
C TYR A 146 -7.81 -7.80 9.70
N SER A 147 -7.03 -7.80 8.61
CA SER A 147 -6.53 -6.55 8.03
C SER A 147 -6.42 -6.57 6.51
N LEU A 148 -6.69 -5.41 5.91
CA LEU A 148 -6.43 -5.08 4.52
C LEU A 148 -5.51 -3.85 4.49
N LEU A 149 -4.49 -3.89 3.65
CA LEU A 149 -3.70 -2.74 3.27
C LEU A 149 -3.92 -2.45 1.79
N THR A 150 -4.09 -1.19 1.43
CA THR A 150 -4.06 -0.72 0.03
C THR A 150 -2.96 0.34 -0.13
N CYS A 151 -2.12 0.19 -1.14
CA CYS A 151 -1.03 1.11 -1.43
C CYS A 151 -1.07 1.53 -2.90
N LEU A 152 -0.96 2.83 -3.18
CA LEU A 152 -0.73 3.31 -4.55
C LEU A 152 0.77 3.28 -4.84
N ASP A 153 1.17 2.45 -5.78
CA ASP A 153 2.59 2.22 -6.07
C ASP A 153 3.12 3.19 -7.13
N SER A 154 2.27 3.60 -8.08
CA SER A 154 2.66 4.46 -9.19
C SER A 154 1.46 5.24 -9.75
N LEU A 155 1.73 6.39 -10.35
CA LEU A 155 0.76 7.17 -11.11
C LEU A 155 0.89 6.86 -12.60
N THR A 156 -0.24 6.59 -13.26
CA THR A 156 -0.26 6.18 -14.66
C THR A 156 0.27 7.28 -15.59
N GLU A 157 -0.11 8.54 -15.32
CA GLU A 157 0.26 9.68 -16.17
C GLU A 157 1.64 10.27 -15.83
N PHE A 158 2.26 9.83 -14.74
CA PHE A 158 3.53 10.37 -14.25
C PHE A 158 4.53 9.24 -13.92
N PRO A 159 4.96 8.44 -14.91
CA PRO A 159 5.92 7.37 -14.66
C PRO A 159 7.32 7.92 -14.36
N GLU A 160 8.05 7.24 -13.48
CA GLU A 160 9.47 7.53 -13.26
C GLU A 160 10.28 7.22 -14.53
N ARG A 161 11.22 8.12 -14.89
CA ARG A 161 12.14 8.02 -16.04
C ARG A 161 13.27 7.03 -15.76
N VAL A 162 12.93 5.78 -15.46
CA VAL A 162 13.84 4.69 -15.12
C VAL A 162 13.73 3.55 -16.13
N GLY A 163 14.69 2.61 -16.11
CA GLY A 163 14.65 1.42 -16.97
C GLY A 163 14.50 1.79 -18.47
N PRO A 164 13.46 1.30 -19.17
CA PRO A 164 13.19 1.70 -20.56
C PRO A 164 12.93 3.20 -20.76
N LEU A 165 12.40 3.89 -19.75
CA LEU A 165 12.06 5.33 -19.80
C LEU A 165 13.23 6.25 -19.43
N ARG A 166 14.39 5.70 -19.05
CA ARG A 166 15.56 6.50 -18.72
C ARG A 166 16.12 7.20 -19.96
N ASN A 167 16.88 8.27 -19.75
CA ASN A 167 17.69 8.83 -20.82
C ASN A 167 18.71 7.78 -21.31
N GLN A 168 18.58 7.37 -22.57
CA GLN A 168 19.44 6.36 -23.19
C GLN A 168 20.69 6.98 -23.85
N LYS A 169 20.78 8.31 -23.94
CA LYS A 169 21.92 8.98 -24.58
C LYS A 169 23.18 8.79 -23.74
N ALA A 170 24.27 8.45 -24.40
CA ALA A 170 25.59 8.45 -23.77
C ALA A 170 25.97 9.88 -23.41
N ASP A 171 26.58 10.05 -22.24
CA ASP A 171 27.09 11.33 -21.80
C ASP A 171 28.46 11.59 -22.44
N HIS A 172 28.51 12.45 -23.45
CA HIS A 172 29.73 12.85 -24.15
C HIS A 172 30.42 14.03 -23.44
N GLY A 173 30.56 13.98 -22.11
CA GLY A 173 31.22 15.01 -21.31
C GLY A 173 30.33 16.23 -21.01
N ILE A 174 29.02 16.11 -21.16
CA ILE A 174 28.04 17.16 -20.83
C ILE A 174 27.56 17.07 -19.38
N TRP A 175 27.94 16.02 -18.66
CA TRP A 175 27.53 15.79 -17.27
C TRP A 175 27.79 16.99 -16.36
N GLU A 176 29.01 17.54 -16.37
CA GLU A 176 29.41 18.60 -15.45
C GLU A 176 28.62 19.88 -15.69
N GLU A 177 28.40 20.23 -16.96
CA GLU A 177 27.55 21.36 -17.36
C GLU A 177 26.10 21.16 -16.91
N ASN A 178 25.52 19.99 -17.21
CA ASN A 178 24.16 19.67 -16.79
C ASN A 178 24.03 19.70 -15.27
N ARG A 179 25.04 19.20 -14.56
CA ARG A 179 25.05 19.19 -13.10
C ARG A 179 25.14 20.59 -12.52
N ARG A 180 25.94 21.48 -13.13
CA ARG A 180 26.02 22.88 -12.74
C ARG A 180 24.67 23.59 -12.93
N GLN A 181 24.03 23.40 -14.09
CA GLN A 181 22.70 23.96 -14.36
C GLN A 181 21.64 23.47 -13.36
N GLU A 182 21.66 22.18 -13.00
CA GLU A 182 20.78 21.59 -11.98
C GLU A 182 20.99 22.15 -10.57
N ILE A 183 22.14 22.76 -10.26
CA ILE A 183 22.44 23.32 -8.95
C ILE A 183 22.14 24.83 -8.93
N GLU A 184 22.52 25.53 -10.00
CA GLU A 184 22.46 26.98 -10.05
C GLU A 184 21.05 27.52 -10.30
N PHE A 185 20.16 26.74 -10.94
CA PHE A 185 18.78 27.16 -11.24
C PHE A 185 18.73 28.58 -11.88
N THR A 186 19.62 28.85 -12.85
CA THR A 186 19.80 30.19 -13.43
C THR A 186 18.65 30.63 -14.35
N ALA A 187 17.91 29.67 -14.90
CA ALA A 187 16.80 29.93 -15.83
C ALA A 187 15.44 29.98 -15.14
N ASP A 188 15.22 29.16 -14.11
CA ASP A 188 13.92 28.93 -13.45
C ASP A 188 14.12 28.58 -11.97
N ASP A 189 13.10 28.83 -11.14
CA ASP A 189 13.09 28.43 -9.73
C ASP A 189 12.83 26.92 -9.55
N PRO A 190 13.37 26.28 -8.49
CA PRO A 190 13.04 24.90 -8.18
C PRO A 190 11.56 24.76 -7.80
N THR A 191 10.90 23.72 -8.30
CA THR A 191 9.53 23.38 -7.89
C THR A 191 9.49 22.83 -6.47
N VAL A 192 10.54 22.12 -6.05
CA VAL A 192 10.66 21.54 -4.71
C VAL A 192 11.99 21.92 -4.08
N LEU A 193 11.95 22.42 -2.84
CA LEU A 193 13.11 22.62 -1.98
C LEU A 193 13.15 21.53 -0.91
N VAL A 194 14.21 20.71 -0.90
CA VAL A 194 14.46 19.69 0.13
C VAL A 194 15.49 20.22 1.10
N ILE A 195 15.14 20.27 2.39
CA ILE A 195 16.03 20.71 3.46
C ILE A 195 16.63 19.48 4.14
N GLY A 196 17.95 19.34 4.00
CA GLY A 196 18.74 18.21 4.49
C GLY A 196 19.06 17.20 3.39
N ALA A 197 20.34 16.95 3.16
CA ALA A 197 20.93 15.93 2.29
C ALA A 197 21.32 14.66 3.08
N GLY A 198 20.53 14.29 4.08
CA GLY A 198 20.57 12.97 4.72
C GLY A 198 19.86 11.91 3.86
N GLN A 199 19.76 10.67 4.37
CA GLN A 199 19.17 9.53 3.65
C GLN A 199 17.77 9.83 3.08
N ALA A 200 16.88 10.40 3.89
CA ALA A 200 15.52 10.75 3.46
C ALA A 200 15.51 11.82 2.36
N GLY A 201 16.30 12.89 2.52
CA GLY A 201 16.40 13.99 1.57
C GLY A 201 16.99 13.58 0.22
N LEU A 202 18.03 12.75 0.24
CA LEU A 202 18.61 12.20 -0.99
C LEU A 202 17.65 11.22 -1.68
N THR A 203 16.92 10.41 -0.92
CA THR A 203 15.96 9.45 -1.46
C THR A 203 14.83 10.18 -2.18
N ILE A 204 14.20 11.17 -1.53
CA ILE A 204 13.13 11.94 -2.18
C ILE A 204 13.67 12.74 -3.37
N GLY A 205 14.85 13.35 -3.25
CA GLY A 205 15.48 14.09 -4.33
C GLY A 205 15.77 13.23 -5.56
N ALA A 206 16.24 11.99 -5.36
CA ALA A 206 16.43 11.04 -6.45
C ALA A 206 15.10 10.69 -7.15
N ARG A 207 14.04 10.39 -6.39
CA ARG A 207 12.72 10.08 -6.97
C ARG A 207 12.13 11.27 -7.72
N LEU A 208 12.15 12.47 -7.14
CA LEU A 208 11.69 13.69 -7.80
C LEU A 208 12.45 13.97 -9.10
N LYS A 209 13.78 13.77 -9.11
CA LYS A 209 14.60 13.86 -10.32
C LYS A 209 14.13 12.89 -11.40
N TYR A 210 13.85 11.64 -11.05
CA TYR A 210 13.34 10.66 -12.01
C TYR A 210 11.88 10.90 -12.42
N LEU A 211 11.09 11.62 -11.63
CA LEU A 211 9.78 12.13 -12.05
C LEU A 211 9.89 13.39 -12.93
N GLY A 212 11.10 13.93 -13.11
CA GLY A 212 11.33 15.15 -13.88
C GLY A 212 10.87 16.41 -13.16
N ILE A 213 10.80 16.39 -11.82
CA ILE A 213 10.40 17.51 -10.98
C ILE A 213 11.66 18.32 -10.60
N PRO A 214 11.78 19.59 -11.02
CA PRO A 214 12.91 20.45 -10.67
C PRO A 214 13.05 20.57 -9.15
N THR A 215 14.14 20.06 -8.60
CA THR A 215 14.33 19.91 -7.15
C THR A 215 15.71 20.42 -6.73
N LEU A 216 15.73 21.32 -5.75
CA LEU A 216 16.95 21.79 -5.11
C LEU A 216 17.06 21.16 -3.71
N ILE A 217 18.19 20.51 -3.43
CA ILE A 217 18.49 19.97 -2.10
C ILE A 217 19.51 20.89 -1.45
N VAL A 218 19.19 21.41 -0.27
CA VAL A 218 20.08 22.26 0.52
C VAL A 218 20.45 21.55 1.82
N ASP A 219 21.72 21.63 2.20
CA ASP A 219 22.21 21.11 3.47
C ASP A 219 23.08 22.15 4.17
N LYS A 220 23.10 22.10 5.49
CA LYS A 220 23.94 22.96 6.33
C LYS A 220 25.41 22.53 6.31
N LYS A 221 25.68 21.23 6.16
CA LYS A 221 27.01 20.63 6.21
C LYS A 221 27.63 20.59 4.80
N PRO A 222 28.96 20.73 4.69
CA PRO A 222 29.63 20.69 3.39
C PRO A 222 29.72 19.29 2.78
N ARG A 223 29.44 18.23 3.56
CA ARG A 223 29.51 16.84 3.10
C ARG A 223 28.16 16.16 3.28
N VAL A 224 27.77 15.40 2.27
CA VAL A 224 26.56 14.59 2.27
C VAL A 224 26.65 13.51 3.36
N GLY A 225 25.61 13.40 4.19
CA GLY A 225 25.53 12.39 5.24
C GLY A 225 26.19 12.76 6.57
N ASP A 226 26.86 13.92 6.66
CA ASP A 226 27.23 14.49 7.94
C ASP A 226 25.94 15.00 8.61
N ASN A 227 25.46 14.30 9.64
CA ASN A 227 24.31 14.75 10.45
C ASN A 227 24.76 15.70 11.57
#